data_AF-A0A2D9P020-F1
#
_entry.id   AF-A0A2D9P020-F1
#
_cell.length_a   1.000
_cell.length_b   1.000
_cell.length_c   1.000
_cell.angle_alpha   90.00
_cell.angle_beta   90.00
_cell.angle_gamma   90.00
#
_symmetry.space_group_name_H-M   'P 1'
#
loop_
_entity.id
_entity.type
_entity.pdbx_description
1 polymer ?
#
loop_
_entity_poly.entity_id
_entity_poly.type
_entity_poly.pdbx_seq_one_letter_code
_entity_poly.pdbx_strand_id
1 'polypeptide(L)' 'MRKERVELLKKVAIAAVMLKTSQGDVIRTSNYRNKGNPWANDHRRMLLGKRNLAESRTKRSTSR' A
#
# COMPACT_ATOMS: atom_id res chain seq x y z
N MET A 1 -9.62 -40.62 25.06
CA MET A 1 -8.28 -39.98 24.97
C MET A 1 -7.92 -39.41 23.59
N ARG A 2 -7.57 -40.20 22.56
CA ARG A 2 -7.04 -39.65 21.29
C ARG A 2 -8.08 -38.85 20.48
N LYS A 3 -9.32 -39.33 20.40
CA LYS A 3 -10.43 -38.62 19.71
C LYS A 3 -10.80 -37.30 20.40
N GLU A 4 -10.94 -37.29 21.73
CA GLU A 4 -11.25 -36.07 22.51
C GLU A 4 -10.18 -35.00 22.35
N ARG A 5 -8.91 -35.40 22.32
CA ARG A 5 -7.80 -34.48 22.09
C ARG A 5 -7.83 -33.87 20.69
N VAL A 6 -8.16 -34.65 19.67
CA VAL A 6 -8.36 -34.12 18.30
C VAL A 6 -9.54 -33.15 18.25
N GLU A 7 -10.63 -33.46 18.94
CA GLU A 7 -11.81 -32.60 18.99
C GLU A 7 -11.52 -31.26 19.69
N LEU A 8 -10.77 -31.30 20.79
CA LEU A 8 -10.29 -30.12 21.49
C LEU A 8 -9.41 -29.25 20.57
N LEU A 9 -8.46 -29.87 19.87
CA LEU A 9 -7.56 -29.15 18.96
C LEU A 9 -8.32 -28.47 17.81
N LYS A 10 -9.37 -29.11 17.28
CA LYS A 10 -10.25 -28.48 16.27
C LYS A 10 -10.96 -27.25 16.82
N LYS A 11 -11.55 -27.36 18.02
CA LYS A 11 -12.23 -26.23 18.68
C LYS A 11 -11.28 -25.05 18.91
N VAL A 12 -10.07 -25.33 19.37
CA VAL A 12 -9.02 -24.32 19.58
C VAL A 12 -8.61 -23.65 18.26
N ALA A 13 -8.41 -24.43 17.20
CA ALA A 13 -8.06 -23.90 15.89
C ALA A 13 -9.15 -22.96 15.34
N ILE A 14 -10.43 -23.35 15.45
CA ILE A 14 -11.56 -22.52 15.03
C ILE A 14 -11.59 -21.21 15.83
N ALA A 15 -11.48 -21.29 17.17
CA ALA A 15 -11.47 -20.10 18.03
C ALA A 15 -10.29 -19.16 17.71
N ALA A 16 -9.10 -19.70 17.44
CA ALA A 16 -7.92 -18.92 17.07
C ALA A 16 -8.10 -18.17 15.74
N VAL A 17 -8.70 -18.83 14.74
CA VAL A 17 -9.04 -18.18 13.46
C VAL A 17 -10.07 -17.08 13.69
N MET A 18 -11.16 -17.36 14.41
CA MET A 18 -12.19 -16.36 14.72
C MET A 18 -11.62 -15.15 15.44
N LEU A 19 -10.73 -15.36 16.42
CA LEU A 19 -10.06 -14.28 17.16
C LEU A 19 -9.13 -13.46 16.24
N LYS A 20 -8.39 -14.14 15.36
CA LYS A 20 -7.50 -13.48 14.38
C LYS A 20 -8.30 -12.64 13.38
N THR A 21 -9.43 -13.15 12.92
CA THR A 21 -10.31 -12.49 11.94
C THR A 21 -11.26 -11.48 12.58
N SER A 22 -11.44 -11.49 13.90
CA SER A 22 -12.34 -10.53 14.60
C SER A 22 -11.81 -9.10 14.50
N GLN A 23 -10.50 -8.91 14.30
CA GLN A 23 -9.95 -7.59 13.98
C GLN A 23 -10.23 -7.15 12.52
N GLY A 24 -10.79 -8.05 11.72
CA GLY A 24 -11.00 -7.89 10.28
C GLY A 24 -9.68 -7.96 9.52
N ASP A 25 -9.72 -8.51 8.31
CA ASP A 25 -8.72 -8.14 7.30
C ASP A 25 -9.02 -6.71 6.90
N VAL A 26 -8.44 -5.76 7.65
CA VAL A 26 -8.45 -4.36 7.22
C VAL A 26 -7.77 -4.35 5.86
N ILE A 27 -8.52 -4.02 4.81
CA ILE A 27 -7.97 -3.64 3.52
C ILE A 27 -7.10 -2.42 3.81
N ARG A 28 -5.82 -2.67 4.13
CA ARG A 28 -4.84 -1.62 4.28
C ARG A 28 -4.73 -1.00 2.91
N THR A 29 -5.01 0.29 2.81
CA THR A 29 -4.72 1.03 1.60
C THR A 29 -3.24 0.78 1.31
N SER A 30 -2.95 0.23 0.14
CA SER A 30 -1.56 0.11 -0.29
C SER A 30 -0.95 1.50 -0.18
N ASN A 31 0.28 1.61 0.34
CA ASN A 31 1.08 2.81 0.08
C ASN A 31 0.96 3.05 -1.42
N TYR A 32 0.40 4.21 -1.78
CA TYR A 32 0.14 4.71 -3.14
C TYR A 32 0.95 3.99 -4.23
N ARG A 33 0.34 3.73 -5.40
CA ARG A 33 1.09 3.23 -6.58
C ARG A 33 2.41 3.99 -6.68
N ASN A 34 3.51 3.24 -6.57
CA ASN A 34 4.85 3.82 -6.64
C ASN A 34 4.87 4.73 -7.86
N LYS A 35 5.17 6.01 -7.66
CA LYS A 35 5.07 7.03 -8.72
C LYS A 35 5.97 6.66 -9.91
N GLY A 36 6.91 5.73 -9.73
CA GLY A 36 7.84 5.29 -10.75
C GLY A 36 9.04 6.22 -10.83
N ASN A 37 9.98 5.90 -11.71
CA ASN A 37 11.20 6.67 -11.91
C ASN A 37 10.87 8.17 -12.14
N PRO A 38 11.59 9.11 -11.49
CA PRO A 38 11.51 10.54 -11.78
C PRO A 38 11.49 10.88 -13.28
N TRP A 39 12.31 10.21 -14.11
CA TRP A 39 12.33 10.41 -15.57
C TRP A 39 10.99 10.09 -16.24
N ALA A 40 10.36 8.96 -15.87
CA ALA A 40 9.09 8.54 -16.44
C ALA A 40 7.95 9.50 -16.05
N ASN A 41 7.97 10.02 -14.81
CA ASN A 41 7.04 11.04 -14.37
C ASN A 41 7.22 12.35 -15.13
N ASP A 42 8.47 12.77 -15.33
CA ASP A 42 8.80 14.01 -16.02
C ASP A 42 8.39 13.98 -17.50
N HIS A 43 8.69 12.87 -18.19
CA HIS A 43 8.22 12.68 -19.56
C HIS A 43 6.70 12.62 -19.67
N ARG A 44 6.00 11.94 -18.74
CA ARG A 44 4.53 11.95 -18.73
C ARG A 44 3.97 13.37 -18.57
N ARG A 45 4.59 14.20 -17.74
CA ARG A 45 4.19 15.60 -17.58
C ARG A 45 4.31 16.36 -18.90
N MET A 46 5.43 16.19 -19.60
CA MET A 46 5.65 16.81 -20.91
C MET A 46 4.65 16.35 -21.96
N LEU A 47 4.34 15.05 -22.04
CA LEU A 47 3.30 14.53 -22.94
C LEU A 47 1.91 15.11 -22.65
N LEU A 48 1.62 15.43 -21.39
CA LEU A 48 0.38 16.10 -20.97
C LEU A 48 0.42 17.63 -21.15
N GLY A 49 1.43 18.17 -21.84
CA GLY A 49 1.61 19.61 -22.06
C GLY A 49 2.02 20.38 -20.79
N LYS A 50 2.44 19.68 -19.74
CA LYS A 50 2.95 20.30 -18.51
C LYS A 50 4.46 20.44 -18.60
N ARG A 51 4.99 21.52 -18.03
CA ARG A 51 6.44 21.74 -17.91
C ARG A 51 7.13 20.62 -17.13
N ASN A 52 8.38 20.33 -17.53
CA ASN A 52 9.26 19.42 -16.78
C ASN A 52 9.50 19.98 -15.37
N LEU A 53 9.94 19.10 -14.48
CA LEU A 53 10.20 19.39 -13.09
C LEU A 53 11.35 20.38 -12.93
N ALA A 54 12.35 20.39 -13.82
CA ALA A 54 13.46 21.34 -13.77
C ALA A 54 12.97 22.78 -13.99
N GLU A 55 12.27 23.02 -15.10
CA GLU A 55 11.67 24.31 -15.48
C GLU A 55 10.55 24.73 -14.50
N SER A 56 9.77 23.77 -13.98
CA SER A 56 8.77 24.06 -12.96
C SER A 56 9.39 24.49 -11.62
N ARG A 57 10.61 24.04 -11.29
CA ARG A 57 11.30 24.41 -10.05
C ARG A 57 11.99 25.76 -10.17
N THR A 58 12.60 26.06 -11.30
CA THR A 58 13.31 27.34 -11.54
C THR A 58 12.36 28.54 -11.60
N LYS A 59 11.13 28.36 -12.12
CA LYS A 59 10.14 29.46 -12.15
C LYS A 59 9.71 29.95 -10.75
N ARG A 60 9.84 29.12 -9.72
CA ARG A 60 9.48 29.49 -8.33
C ARG A 60 10.61 30.15 -7.55
N SER A 61 11.84 30.18 -8.07
CA SER A 61 12.89 31.04 -7.53
C SER A 61 12.76 32.42 -8.18
N THR A 62 11.99 33.31 -7.58
CA THR A 62 12.22 34.74 -7.80
C THR A 62 13.65 35.02 -7.37
N SER A 63 14.50 35.54 -8.26
CA SER A 63 15.79 36.09 -7.83
C SER A 63 15.48 37.17 -6.78
N ARG A 64 16.06 37.03 -5.59
CA ARG A 64 16.18 38.19 -4.69
C ARG A 64 17.21 39.16 -5.28
#